data_AF-A0A816EX45-F1
#
_entry.id   AF-A0A816EX45-F1
#
_cell.length_a   1.000
_cell.length_b   1.000
_cell.length_c   1.000
_cell.angle_alpha   90.00
_cell.angle_beta   90.00
_cell.angle_gamma   90.00
#
_symmetry.space_group_name_H-M   'P 1'
#
loop_
_entity.id
_entity.type
_entity.pdbx_description
1 polymer ?
#
loop_
_entity_poly.entity_id
_entity_poly.type
_entity_poly.pdbx_seq_one_letter_code
_entity_poly.pdbx_strand_id
1 'polypeptide(L)'
;MDVSSWNTDQVVQWLNQNGLSMYFDDFESNKIDGTTLLSEDFTEVEQKELIPCIRDRVIFKKVLRELRNSVNHKRTSIYEDFAMNDLPE
;
A
#
# COMPACT_ATOMS: atom_id res chain seq x y z
N MET A 1 8.13 -9.42 1.80
CA MET A 1 7.43 -8.89 0.61
C MET A 1 7.47 -7.38 0.67
N ASP A 2 8.05 -6.79 -0.37
CA ASP A 2 8.16 -5.34 -0.57
C ASP A 2 6.95 -4.86 -1.37
N VAL A 3 6.15 -3.99 -0.78
CA VAL A 3 4.93 -3.46 -1.41
C VAL A 3 5.27 -2.59 -2.61
N SER A 4 6.44 -1.95 -2.66
CA SER A 4 6.84 -1.13 -3.81
C SER A 4 7.07 -1.95 -5.08
N SER A 5 7.32 -3.26 -4.93
CA SER A 5 7.46 -4.19 -6.06
C SER A 5 6.13 -4.78 -6.54
N TRP A 6 4.99 -4.41 -5.93
CA TRP A 6 3.70 -4.94 -6.32
C TRP A 6 3.30 -4.47 -7.71
N ASN A 7 2.89 -5.39 -8.56
CA ASN A 7 2.16 -5.07 -9.78
C ASN A 7 0.68 -4.81 -9.47
N THR A 8 -0.08 -4.40 -10.49
CA THR A 8 -1.50 -4.10 -10.35
C THR A 8 -2.31 -5.31 -9.86
N ASP A 9 -2.00 -6.53 -10.34
CA ASP A 9 -2.66 -7.77 -9.88
C ASP A 9 -2.51 -7.98 -8.36
N GLN A 10 -1.33 -7.70 -7.83
CA GLN A 10 -1.06 -7.82 -6.40
C GLN A 10 -1.78 -6.73 -5.59
N VAL A 11 -1.93 -5.53 -6.15
CA VAL A 11 -2.73 -4.45 -5.55
C VAL A 11 -4.21 -4.83 -5.50
N VAL A 12 -4.79 -5.37 -6.57
CA VAL A 12 -6.19 -5.82 -6.55
C VAL A 12 -6.41 -7.02 -5.64
N GLN A 13 -5.46 -7.95 -5.56
CA GLN A 13 -5.52 -9.00 -4.53
C GLN A 13 -5.51 -8.43 -3.12
N TRP A 14 -4.72 -7.40 -2.86
CA TRP A 14 -4.74 -6.69 -1.59
C TRP A 14 -6.09 -5.98 -1.34
N LEU A 15 -6.68 -5.34 -2.34
CA LEU A 15 -8.04 -4.80 -2.22
C LEU A 15 -9.06 -5.89 -1.86
N ASN A 16 -8.95 -7.07 -2.47
CA ASN A 16 -9.82 -8.21 -2.17
C ASN A 16 -9.77 -8.60 -0.68
N GLN A 17 -8.56 -8.74 -0.15
CA GLN A 17 -8.30 -9.12 1.23
C GLN A 17 -8.88 -8.10 2.23
N ASN A 18 -9.05 -6.85 1.80
CA ASN A 18 -9.62 -5.77 2.60
C ASN A 18 -11.10 -5.50 2.30
N GLY A 19 -11.76 -6.37 1.52
CA GLY A 19 -13.19 -6.26 1.21
C GLY A 19 -13.54 -5.14 0.22
N LEU A 20 -12.58 -4.71 -0.59
CA LEU A 20 -12.71 -3.63 -1.57
C LEU A 20 -12.71 -4.17 -3.01
N SER A 21 -13.21 -5.39 -3.21
CA SER A 21 -13.10 -6.10 -4.47
C SER A 21 -13.88 -5.50 -5.63
N MET A 22 -14.89 -4.68 -5.34
CA MET A 22 -15.66 -3.98 -6.36
C MET A 22 -14.87 -2.89 -7.10
N TYR A 23 -13.71 -2.48 -6.58
CA TYR A 23 -12.87 -1.42 -7.18
C TYR A 23 -11.73 -2.00 -8.03
N PHE A 24 -11.72 -3.31 -8.35
CA PHE A 24 -10.67 -3.92 -9.17
C PHE A 24 -10.57 -3.26 -10.53
N ASP A 25 -11.68 -3.16 -11.25
CA ASP A 25 -11.71 -2.62 -12.62
C ASP A 25 -11.16 -1.19 -12.66
N ASP A 26 -11.49 -0.37 -11.66
CA ASP A 26 -10.99 1.00 -11.53
C ASP A 26 -9.47 1.03 -11.30
N PHE A 27 -8.96 0.19 -10.40
CA PHE A 27 -7.52 0.11 -10.12
C PHE A 27 -6.72 -0.52 -11.26
N GLU A 28 -7.26 -1.52 -11.96
CA GLU A 28 -6.65 -2.13 -13.14
C GLU A 28 -6.60 -1.16 -14.32
N SER A 29 -7.71 -0.48 -14.61
CA SER A 29 -7.81 0.47 -15.72
C SER A 29 -6.87 1.66 -15.54
N ASN A 30 -6.68 2.10 -14.29
CA ASN A 30 -5.75 3.18 -13.94
C ASN A 30 -4.32 2.68 -13.66
N LYS A 31 -4.06 1.37 -13.82
CA LYS A 31 -2.74 0.74 -13.63
C LYS A 31 -2.11 1.09 -12.28
N ILE A 32 -2.90 1.04 -11.22
CA ILE A 32 -2.43 1.35 -9.87
C ILE A 32 -1.56 0.20 -9.39
N ASP A 33 -0.25 0.41 -9.33
CA ASP A 33 0.74 -0.53 -8.82
C ASP A 33 1.17 -0.17 -7.39
N GLY A 34 2.06 -0.97 -6.81
CA GLY A 34 2.55 -0.77 -5.45
C GLY A 34 3.32 0.53 -5.24
N THR A 35 3.97 1.05 -6.29
CA THR A 35 4.70 2.31 -6.23
C THR A 35 3.72 3.48 -6.16
N THR A 36 2.72 3.49 -7.05
CA THR A 36 1.64 4.48 -7.03
C THR A 36 0.87 4.43 -5.71
N LEU A 37 0.52 3.24 -5.23
CA LEU A 37 -0.23 3.06 -3.97
C LEU A 37 0.51 3.65 -2.76
N LEU A 38 1.83 3.50 -2.71
CA LEU A 38 2.67 4.03 -1.64
C LEU A 38 3.04 5.51 -1.79
N SER A 39 2.84 6.09 -2.99
CA SER A 39 3.20 7.47 -3.27
C SER A 39 2.49 8.46 -2.35
N GLU A 40 3.20 9.50 -1.92
CA GLU A 40 2.59 10.65 -1.24
C GLU A 40 1.62 11.40 -2.16
N ASP A 41 1.86 11.29 -3.47
CA ASP A 41 1.03 11.88 -4.51
C ASP A 41 -0.27 11.12 -4.76
N PHE A 42 -0.48 9.94 -4.15
CA PHE A 42 -1.76 9.22 -4.26
C PHE A 42 -2.84 9.94 -3.45
N THR A 43 -3.34 11.01 -4.03
CA THR A 43 -4.06 12.07 -3.33
C THR A 43 -5.48 11.65 -2.96
N GLU A 44 -6.11 12.45 -2.08
CA GLU A 44 -7.53 12.27 -1.81
C GLU A 44 -8.42 12.44 -3.05
N VAL A 45 -7.96 13.17 -4.08
CA VAL A 45 -8.72 13.36 -5.32
C VAL A 45 -8.76 12.06 -6.12
N GLU A 46 -7.60 11.45 -6.40
CA GLU A 46 -7.53 10.17 -7.12
C GLU A 46 -8.25 9.06 -6.36
N GLN A 47 -8.10 9.02 -5.03
CA GLN A 47 -8.83 8.08 -4.18
C GLN A 47 -10.35 8.26 -4.30
N LYS A 48 -10.84 9.49 -4.50
CA LYS A 48 -12.28 9.77 -4.67
C LYS A 48 -12.79 9.34 -6.04
N GLU A 49 -11.96 9.46 -7.07
CA GLU A 49 -12.28 9.00 -8.42
C GLU A 49 -12.33 7.47 -8.49
N LEU A 50 -11.32 6.80 -7.93
CA LEU A 50 -11.24 5.34 -7.88
C LEU A 50 -12.23 4.70 -6.90
N ILE A 51 -12.56 5.41 -5.82
CA ILE A 51 -13.46 4.91 -4.76
C ILE A 51 -14.51 6.00 -4.48
N PRO A 52 -15.61 6.06 -5.24
CA PRO A 52 -16.64 7.08 -5.06
C PRO A 52 -17.41 6.95 -3.74
N CYS A 53 -17.54 5.74 -3.21
CA CYS A 53 -18.27 5.45 -1.97
C CYS A 53 -17.53 5.98 -0.73
N ILE A 54 -18.18 6.86 0.05
CA ILE A 54 -17.60 7.45 1.26
C ILE A 54 -17.22 6.38 2.29
N ARG A 55 -18.08 5.38 2.50
CA ARG A 55 -17.83 4.31 3.49
C ARG A 55 -16.56 3.54 3.15
N ASP A 56 -16.41 3.16 1.89
CA ASP A 56 -15.29 2.33 1.45
C ASP A 56 -14.00 3.13 1.39
N ARG A 57 -14.07 4.44 1.11
CA ARG A 57 -12.90 5.33 1.25
C ARG A 57 -12.35 5.39 2.67
N VAL A 58 -13.21 5.36 3.68
CA VAL A 58 -12.75 5.34 5.08
C VAL A 58 -11.99 4.04 5.35
N ILE A 59 -12.50 2.91 4.84
CA ILE A 59 -11.85 1.60 4.94
C ILE A 59 -10.50 1.65 4.20
N PHE A 60 -10.50 2.07 2.94
CA PHE A 60 -9.31 2.18 2.10
C PHE A 60 -8.21 3.03 2.76
N LYS A 61 -8.54 4.24 3.25
CA LYS A 61 -7.56 5.12 3.93
C LYS A 61 -6.96 4.45 5.16
N LYS A 62 -7.76 3.71 5.93
CA LYS A 62 -7.28 2.97 7.10
C LYS A 62 -6.29 1.88 6.69
N VAL A 63 -6.68 1.00 5.77
CA VAL A 63 -5.84 -0.13 5.35
C VAL A 63 -4.59 0.33 4.59
N LEU A 64 -4.66 1.43 3.83
CA LEU A 64 -3.51 2.04 3.17
C LEU A 64 -2.49 2.59 4.18
N ARG A 65 -2.96 3.24 5.26
CA ARG A 65 -2.08 3.70 6.35
C ARG A 65 -1.39 2.51 7.02
N GLU A 66 -2.13 1.45 7.31
CA GLU A 66 -1.57 0.23 7.90
C GLU A 66 -0.52 -0.41 6.98
N LEU A 67 -0.79 -0.46 5.67
CA LEU A 67 0.16 -0.93 4.65
C LEU A 67 1.45 -0.11 4.66
N ARG A 68 1.36 1.22 4.62
CA ARG A 68 2.52 2.13 4.66
C ARG A 68 3.33 1.97 5.95
N ASN A 69 2.67 1.84 7.09
CA ASN A 69 3.35 1.60 8.37
C ASN A 69 4.09 0.26 8.37
N SER A 70 3.51 -0.79 7.79
CA SER A 70 4.15 -2.11 7.70
C SER A 70 5.42 -2.09 6.83
N VAL A 71 5.45 -1.25 5.80
CA VAL A 71 6.63 -1.05 4.93
C VAL A 71 7.74 -0.32 5.70
N ASN A 72 7.38 0.74 6.42
CA ASN A 72 8.33 1.52 7.21
C ASN A 72 8.92 0.71 8.38
N HIS A 73 8.11 -0.08 9.07
CA HIS A 73 8.58 -0.91 10.19
C HIS A 73 9.56 -2.01 9.75
N LYS A 74 9.31 -2.63 8.57
CA LYS A 74 10.25 -3.59 7.98
C LYS A 74 11.58 -2.93 7.62
N ARG A 75 11.57 -1.68 7.12
CA ARG A 75 12.81 -0.95 6.82
C ARG A 75 13.64 -0.72 8.08
N THR A 76 13.04 -0.23 9.16
CA THR A 76 13.76 0.04 10.42
C THR A 76 14.35 -1.22 11.05
N SER A 77 13.59 -2.33 11.09
CA SER A 77 14.07 -3.60 11.67
C SER A 77 15.30 -4.14 10.94
N ILE A 78 15.37 -4.00 9.61
CA ILE A 78 16.53 -4.45 8.82
C ILE A 78 17.76 -3.62 9.18
N TYR A 79 17.63 -2.30 9.37
CA TYR A 79 18.77 -1.46 9.75
C TYR A 79 19.27 -1.74 11.18
N GLU A 80 18.37 -2.04 12.12
CA GLU A 80 18.74 -2.40 13.50
C GLU A 80 19.48 -3.75 13.56
N ASP A 81 19.04 -4.74 12.78
CA ASP A 81 19.73 -6.04 12.66
C ASP A 81 21.12 -5.91 12.01
N PHE A 82 21.28 -5.07 10.98
CA PHE A 82 22.59 -4.82 10.38
C PHE A 82 23.52 -4.01 11.30
N ALA A 83 23.01 -3.00 12.01
CA ALA A 83 23.81 -2.15 12.89
C ALA A 83 24.34 -2.89 14.14
N MET A 84 23.66 -3.93 14.61
CA MET A 84 24.10 -4.75 15.76
C MET A 84 25.20 -5.77 15.39
N ASN A 85 25.37 -6.10 14.11
CA ASN A 85 26.33 -7.11 13.65
C ASN A 85 27.71 -6.53 13.26
N ASP A 86 27.86 -5.20 13.19
CA ASP A 86 29.10 -4.49 12.85
C ASP A 86 29.83 -3.90 14.08
N LEU A 87 29.42 -4.26 15.30
CA LEU A 87 30.14 -3.89 16.53
C LEU A 87 31.38 -4.78 16.69
N PRO A 88 32.61 -4.23 16.73
CA PRO A 88 33.78 -5.04 17.05
C PRO A 88 33.69 -5.57 18.48
N GLU A 89 34.06 -6.85 18.66
CA GLU A 89 34.15 -7.55 19.96
C GLU A 89 35.07 -6.84 20.98
#